data_AF-A0A7V6CE44-F1
#
_entry.id   AF-A0A7V6CE44-F1
#
_cell.length_a   1.000
_cell.length_b   1.000
_cell.length_c   1.000
_cell.angle_alpha   90.00
_cell.angle_beta   90.00
_cell.angle_gamma   90.00
#
_symmetry.space_group_name_H-M   'P 1'
#
loop_
_entity.id
_entity.type
_entity.pdbx_description
1 polymer ?
#
loop_
_entity_poly.entity_id
_entity_poly.type
_entity_poly.pdbx_seq_one_letter_code
_entity_poly.pdbx_strand_id
1 'polypeptide(L)'
;MEKLARFGISIPEELLKAFDEYIERKHYANRSEAIRDLIRQKLVEEEWKESKEEVVGIITYLYDHHKRELTDKLIEIQHDHYNKIITTQHIHVDHERCLEAIMVRGKANEIKELADKIQAQKGVLHLNLALTTLGKSLPS
;
A
#
# COMPACT_ATOMS: atom_id res chain seq x y z
N MET A 1 11.36 14.05 -23.19
CA MET A 1 12.17 12.82 -23.10
C MET A 1 12.96 12.91 -21.81
N GLU A 2 12.69 12.02 -20.86
CA GLU A 2 13.50 11.89 -19.65
C GLU A 2 14.95 11.56 -20.04
N LYS A 3 15.91 12.23 -19.40
CA LYS A 3 17.33 11.92 -19.61
C LYS A 3 17.68 10.66 -18.81
N LEU A 4 17.94 9.56 -19.51
CA LEU A 4 18.40 8.32 -18.88
C LEU A 4 19.87 8.43 -18.47
N ALA A 5 20.15 8.27 -17.18
CA ALA A 5 21.49 8.07 -16.66
C ALA A 5 21.85 6.58 -16.64
N ARG A 6 23.06 6.22 -17.12
CA ARG A 6 23.59 4.85 -17.05
C ARG A 6 24.66 4.77 -15.98
N PHE A 7 24.53 3.79 -15.10
CA PHE A 7 25.53 3.47 -14.09
C PHE A 7 25.76 1.95 -14.03
N GLY A 8 26.97 1.55 -13.66
CA GLY A 8 27.34 0.15 -13.44
C GLY A 8 27.20 -0.22 -11.97
N ILE A 9 26.83 -1.47 -11.68
CA ILE A 9 26.66 -1.98 -10.32
C ILE A 9 27.42 -3.30 -10.21
N SER A 10 28.22 -3.44 -9.16
CA SER A 10 28.84 -4.72 -8.79
C SER A 10 27.96 -5.42 -7.78
N ILE A 11 27.65 -6.68 -8.05
CA ILE A 11 26.71 -7.51 -7.28
C ILE A 11 27.28 -8.92 -7.20
N PRO A 12 27.22 -9.62 -6.04
CA PRO A 12 27.62 -11.02 -5.95
C PRO A 12 26.89 -11.90 -6.98
N GLU A 13 27.62 -12.82 -7.61
CA GLU A 13 27.09 -13.65 -8.71
C GLU A 13 25.81 -14.40 -8.31
N GLU A 14 25.80 -15.00 -7.12
CA GLU A 14 24.64 -15.74 -6.62
C GLU A 14 23.42 -14.84 -6.38
N LEU A 15 23.63 -13.57 -6.00
CA LEU A 15 22.55 -12.61 -5.85
C LEU A 15 22.00 -12.19 -7.22
N LEU A 16 22.87 -12.08 -8.24
CA LEU A 16 22.44 -11.79 -9.61
C LEU A 16 21.60 -12.93 -10.19
N LYS A 17 21.99 -14.18 -9.96
CA LYS A 17 21.21 -15.37 -10.36
C LYS A 17 19.82 -15.37 -9.73
N ALA A 18 19.74 -15.18 -8.40
CA ALA A 18 18.45 -15.09 -7.71
C ALA A 18 17.59 -13.92 -8.21
N PHE A 19 18.22 -12.81 -8.61
CA PHE A 19 17.51 -11.67 -9.18
C PHE A 19 16.98 -11.95 -10.58
N ASP A 20 17.71 -12.69 -11.43
CA ASP A 20 17.24 -13.11 -12.75
C ASP A 20 16.02 -14.05 -12.65
N GLU A 21 16.04 -15.01 -11.71
CA GLU A 21 14.89 -15.87 -11.45
C GLU A 21 13.66 -15.06 -10.99
N TYR A 22 13.88 -14.01 -10.19
CA TYR A 22 12.82 -13.09 -9.80
C TYR A 22 12.25 -12.32 -11.00
N ILE A 23 13.11 -11.84 -11.91
CA ILE A 23 12.72 -11.12 -13.14
C ILE A 23 11.83 -11.99 -14.01
N GLU A 24 12.21 -13.25 -14.24
CA GLU A 24 11.44 -14.19 -15.05
C GLU A 24 10.06 -14.46 -14.45
N ARG A 25 10.00 -14.74 -13.14
CA ARG A 25 8.74 -15.01 -12.43
C ARG A 25 7.80 -13.81 -12.41
N LYS A 26 8.34 -12.59 -12.45
CA LYS A 26 7.56 -11.34 -12.44
C LYS A 26 7.29 -10.79 -13.85
N HIS A 27 7.75 -11.47 -14.91
CA HIS A 27 7.56 -11.09 -16.31
C HIS A 27 8.12 -9.70 -16.66
N TYR A 28 9.21 -9.28 -16.04
CA TYR A 28 9.90 -8.05 -16.43
C TYR A 28 10.59 -8.20 -17.79
N ALA A 29 10.63 -7.13 -18.59
CA ALA A 29 11.26 -7.20 -19.91
C ALA A 29 12.79 -7.20 -19.86
N ASN A 30 13.39 -6.58 -18.82
CA ASN A 30 14.83 -6.58 -18.59
C ASN A 30 15.19 -6.21 -17.14
N ARG A 31 16.46 -6.46 -16.76
CA ARG A 31 17.01 -6.10 -15.44
C ARG A 31 16.89 -4.61 -15.10
N SER A 32 17.01 -3.72 -16.08
CA SER A 32 16.98 -2.27 -15.83
C SER A 32 15.58 -1.78 -15.45
N GLU A 33 14.53 -2.44 -15.95
CA GLU A 33 13.15 -2.17 -15.55
C GLU A 33 12.88 -2.66 -14.13
N ALA A 34 13.24 -3.91 -13.83
CA ALA A 34 13.09 -4.48 -12.48
C ALA A 34 13.86 -3.68 -11.43
N ILE A 35 15.11 -3.27 -11.72
CA ILE A 35 15.91 -2.43 -10.81
C ILE A 35 15.25 -1.06 -10.62
N ARG A 36 14.72 -0.45 -11.68
CA ARG A 36 14.07 0.86 -11.58
C ARG A 36 12.82 0.80 -10.70
N ASP A 37 12.01 -0.24 -10.85
CA ASP A 37 10.82 -0.44 -10.01
C ASP A 37 11.17 -0.74 -8.56
N LEU A 38 12.20 -1.55 -8.30
CA LEU A 38 12.70 -1.76 -6.96
C LEU A 38 13.25 -0.48 -6.32
N ILE A 39 13.99 0.34 -7.06
CA ILE A 39 14.47 1.65 -6.60
C ILE A 39 13.28 2.55 -6.26
N ARG A 40 12.30 2.67 -7.16
CA ARG A 40 11.10 3.48 -6.91
C ARG A 40 10.35 2.99 -5.68
N GLN A 41 10.08 1.69 -5.59
CA GLN A 41 9.39 1.09 -4.47
C GLN A 41 10.13 1.42 -3.16
N LYS A 42 11.46 1.29 -3.15
CA LYS A 42 12.25 1.56 -1.97
C LYS A 42 12.26 3.05 -1.58
N LEU A 43 12.38 3.96 -2.55
CA LEU A 43 12.31 5.40 -2.31
C LEU A 43 10.94 5.83 -1.76
N VAL A 44 9.89 5.23 -2.29
CA VAL A 44 8.50 5.42 -1.83
C VAL A 44 8.31 4.89 -0.41
N GLU A 45 8.83 3.70 -0.08
CA GLU A 45 8.82 3.16 1.27
C GLU A 45 9.56 4.04 2.30
N GLU A 46 10.71 4.62 1.92
CA GLU A 46 11.49 5.51 2.79
C GLU A 46 10.81 6.89 2.96
N GLU A 47 10.21 7.45 1.90
CA GLU A 47 9.40 8.68 2.00
C GLU A 47 8.26 8.49 3.02
N TRP A 48 7.64 7.31 3.11
CA TRP A 48 6.59 7.04 4.12
C TRP A 48 7.09 6.85 5.55
N LYS A 49 8.38 6.52 5.75
CA LYS A 49 8.96 6.35 7.08
C LYS A 49 9.32 7.70 7.71
N GLU A 50 9.66 8.69 6.89
CA GLU A 50 10.12 9.99 7.37
C GLU A 50 9.08 11.12 7.26
N SER A 51 8.00 10.96 6.49
CA SER A 51 7.24 12.14 6.05
C SER A 51 5.93 12.47 6.78
N LYS A 52 5.73 13.78 6.96
CA LYS A 52 4.41 14.44 7.11
C LYS A 52 3.75 14.69 5.73
N GLU A 53 4.28 14.08 4.67
CA GLU A 53 3.90 14.36 3.29
C GLU A 53 2.56 13.73 2.95
N GLU A 54 1.91 14.34 1.97
CA GLU A 54 0.62 13.91 1.44
C GLU A 54 0.81 12.70 0.51
N VAL A 55 0.12 11.60 0.82
CA VAL A 55 0.16 10.33 0.09
C VAL A 55 -1.23 9.92 -0.35
N VAL A 56 -1.30 8.94 -1.25
CA VAL A 56 -2.53 8.23 -1.63
C VAL A 56 -2.36 6.76 -1.28
N GLY A 57 -3.43 6.03 -0.98
CA GLY A 57 -3.31 4.62 -0.68
C GLY A 57 -4.63 3.88 -0.71
N ILE A 58 -4.55 2.59 -0.38
CA ILE A 58 -5.67 1.69 -0.20
C ILE A 58 -5.48 0.95 1.12
N ILE A 59 -6.48 1.03 1.99
CA ILE A 59 -6.63 0.16 3.16
C ILE A 59 -7.57 -0.98 2.75
N THR A 60 -7.09 -2.22 2.77
CA THR A 60 -7.92 -3.39 2.50
C THR A 60 -8.03 -4.23 3.76
N TYR A 61 -9.24 -4.58 4.19
CA TYR A 61 -9.42 -5.39 5.39
C TYR A 61 -10.60 -6.35 5.30
N LEU A 62 -10.43 -7.52 5.90
CA LEU A 62 -11.41 -8.60 5.99
C LEU A 62 -11.97 -8.65 7.41
N TYR A 63 -13.29 -8.75 7.57
CA TYR A 63 -13.92 -8.81 8.88
C TYR A 63 -15.18 -9.69 8.89
N ASP A 64 -15.53 -10.18 10.08
CA ASP A 64 -16.75 -10.96 10.33
C ASP A 64 -17.93 -10.00 10.61
N HIS A 65 -18.87 -9.88 9.67
CA HIS A 65 -19.98 -8.93 9.77
C HIS A 65 -21.08 -9.37 10.75
N HIS A 66 -21.05 -10.61 11.26
CA HIS A 66 -21.92 -11.04 12.35
C HIS A 66 -21.40 -10.62 13.73
N LYS A 67 -20.17 -10.10 13.83
CA LYS A 67 -19.68 -9.53 15.09
C LYS A 67 -20.50 -8.32 15.47
N ARG A 68 -21.21 -8.46 16.59
CA ARG A 68 -22.07 -7.42 17.15
C ARG A 68 -21.31 -6.09 17.27
N GLU A 69 -21.94 -5.01 16.81
CA GLU A 69 -21.42 -3.64 16.81
C GLU A 69 -20.17 -3.41 15.93
N LEU A 70 -19.61 -4.41 15.26
CA LEU A 70 -18.38 -4.22 14.49
C LEU A 70 -18.61 -3.31 13.29
N THR A 71 -19.64 -3.60 12.49
CA THR A 71 -19.98 -2.80 11.31
C THR A 71 -20.26 -1.34 11.66
N ASP A 72 -20.99 -1.09 12.76
CA ASP A 72 -21.28 0.27 13.21
C ASP A 72 -20.01 1.01 13.65
N LYS A 73 -19.12 0.34 14.40
CA LYS A 73 -17.83 0.92 14.82
C LYS A 73 -16.90 1.21 13.64
N LEU A 74 -16.87 0.33 12.64
CA LEU A 74 -16.10 0.54 11.42
C LEU A 74 -16.63 1.76 10.65
N ILE A 75 -17.95 1.92 10.55
CA ILE A 75 -18.58 3.10 9.93
C ILE A 75 -18.24 4.37 10.73
N GLU A 76 -18.33 4.33 12.06
CA GLU A 76 -17.97 5.46 12.92
C GLU A 76 -16.51 5.90 12.72
N ILE A 77 -15.57 4.94 12.74
CA ILE A 77 -14.15 5.21 12.47
C ILE A 77 -13.96 5.84 11.09
N GLN A 78 -14.64 5.32 10.06
CA GLN A 78 -14.57 5.89 8.71
C GLN A 78 -15.15 7.32 8.66
N HIS A 79 -16.27 7.58 9.35
CA HIS A 79 -16.88 8.91 9.44
C HIS A 79 -15.97 9.91 10.15
N ASP A 80 -15.28 9.52 11.21
CA ASP A 80 -14.31 10.39 11.91
C ASP A 80 -13.12 10.80 11.02
N HIS A 81 -12.83 10.01 9.98
CA HIS A 81 -11.74 10.25 9.03
C HIS A 81 -12.25 10.53 7.61
N TYR A 82 -13.49 10.99 7.45
CA TYR A 82 -14.14 11.18 6.14
C TYR A 82 -13.31 12.05 5.18
N ASN A 83 -12.58 13.03 5.71
CA ASN A 83 -11.75 13.94 4.93
C ASN A 83 -10.48 13.29 4.36
N LYS A 84 -10.18 12.05 4.73
CA LYS A 84 -9.09 11.22 4.20
C LYS A 84 -9.59 10.12 3.28
N ILE A 85 -10.88 9.80 3.29
CA ILE A 85 -11.46 8.71 2.51
C ILE A 85 -12.01 9.28 1.20
N ILE A 86 -11.52 8.75 0.09
CA ILE A 86 -12.01 9.09 -1.26
C ILE A 86 -13.24 8.25 -1.57
N THR A 87 -13.14 6.94 -1.34
CA THR A 87 -14.24 5.99 -1.57
C THR A 87 -13.99 4.72 -0.78
N THR A 88 -15.07 4.04 -0.42
CA THR A 88 -15.06 2.70 0.18
C THR A 88 -15.80 1.74 -0.74
N GLN A 89 -15.20 0.59 -1.02
CA GLN A 89 -15.84 -0.52 -1.70
C GLN A 89 -16.03 -1.67 -0.71
N HIS A 90 -17.25 -2.19 -0.64
CA HIS A 90 -17.61 -3.32 0.22
C HIS A 90 -17.92 -4.55 -0.65
N ILE A 91 -17.36 -5.69 -0.28
CA ILE A 91 -17.51 -6.96 -0.99
C ILE A 91 -17.94 -8.04 0.01
N HIS A 92 -19.06 -8.69 -0.24
CA HIS A 92 -19.43 -9.92 0.46
C HIS A 92 -18.55 -11.07 -0.07
N VAL A 93 -17.68 -11.60 0.79
CA VAL A 93 -16.78 -12.72 0.43
C VAL A 93 -17.50 -14.04 0.59
N ASP A 94 -18.20 -14.20 1.73
CA ASP A 94 -19.03 -15.34 2.05
C ASP A 94 -20.17 -14.91 3.01
N HIS A 95 -20.91 -15.87 3.56
CA HIS A 95 -22.04 -15.58 4.45
C HIS A 95 -21.63 -14.91 5.76
N GLU A 96 -20.37 -14.99 6.20
CA GLU A 96 -19.92 -14.43 7.47
C GLU A 96 -18.97 -13.25 7.28
N ARG A 97 -18.30 -13.16 6.13
CA ARG A 97 -17.16 -12.25 5.94
C ARG A 97 -17.38 -11.23 4.85
N CYS A 98 -16.97 -10.01 5.16
CA CYS A 98 -16.89 -8.92 4.22
C CYS A 98 -15.44 -8.47 4.05
N LEU A 99 -15.09 -8.06 2.84
CA LEU A 99 -13.85 -7.38 2.51
C LEU A 99 -14.20 -5.93 2.18
N GLU A 100 -13.50 -4.98 2.79
CA GLU A 100 -13.57 -3.58 2.40
C GLU A 100 -12.23 -3.10 1.85
N ALA A 101 -12.30 -2.31 0.79
CA ALA A 101 -11.18 -1.58 0.21
C ALA A 101 -11.50 -0.08 0.27
N ILE A 102 -10.72 0.67 1.06
CA ILE A 102 -10.88 2.10 1.29
C ILE A 102 -9.74 2.82 0.57
N MET A 103 -10.07 3.60 -0.47
CA MET A 103 -9.13 4.50 -1.12
C MET A 103 -8.98 5.76 -0.28
N VAL A 104 -7.75 6.11 0.05
CA VAL A 104 -7.42 7.18 1.01
C VAL A 104 -6.42 8.18 0.44
N ARG A 105 -6.51 9.43 0.89
CA ARG A 105 -5.54 10.49 0.61
C ARG A 105 -5.38 11.41 1.81
N GLY A 106 -4.14 11.72 2.16
CA GLY A 106 -3.83 12.51 3.35
C GLY A 106 -2.39 12.36 3.78
N LYS A 107 -2.06 12.83 4.97
CA LYS A 107 -0.70 12.63 5.49
C LYS A 107 -0.48 11.16 5.84
N ALA A 108 0.71 10.63 5.56
CA ALA A 108 1.01 9.22 5.78
C ALA A 108 0.74 8.75 7.22
N ASN A 109 1.03 9.60 8.22
CA ASN A 109 0.77 9.31 9.62
C ASN A 109 -0.73 9.25 9.95
N GLU A 110 -1.55 10.14 9.40
CA GLU A 110 -3.01 10.15 9.60
C GLU A 110 -3.67 8.93 8.96
N ILE A 111 -3.17 8.48 7.80
CA ILE A 111 -3.68 7.27 7.13
C ILE A 111 -3.27 6.01 7.91
N LYS A 112 -2.04 5.96 8.42
CA LYS A 112 -1.59 4.86 9.30
C LYS A 112 -2.45 4.80 10.57
N GLU A 113 -2.74 5.94 11.18
CA GLU A 113 -3.62 6.00 12.35
C GLU A 113 -5.03 5.45 12.06
N LEU A 114 -5.62 5.79 10.89
CA LEU A 114 -6.89 5.21 10.45
C LEU A 114 -6.79 3.69 10.30
N ALA A 115 -5.76 3.19 9.63
CA ALA A 115 -5.53 1.76 9.45
C ALA A 115 -5.38 1.03 10.79
N ASP A 116 -4.62 1.60 11.74
CA ASP A 116 -4.41 1.05 13.07
C ASP A 116 -5.73 0.99 13.87
N LYS A 117 -6.56 2.04 13.81
CA LYS A 117 -7.89 2.06 14.47
C LYS A 117 -8.82 0.99 13.92
N ILE A 118 -8.81 0.75 12.61
CA ILE A 118 -9.58 -0.32 11.96
C ILE A 118 -9.04 -1.68 12.42
N GLN A 119 -7.73 -1.90 12.33
CA GLN A 119 -7.09 -3.17 12.69
C GLN A 119 -7.32 -3.56 14.16
N ALA A 120 -7.41 -2.57 15.06
CA ALA A 120 -7.68 -2.78 16.47
C ALA A 120 -9.11 -3.27 16.77
N GLN A 121 -10.05 -3.20 15.81
CA GLN A 121 -11.42 -3.63 16.05
C GLN A 121 -11.53 -5.15 16.12
N LYS A 122 -12.08 -5.63 17.24
CA LYS A 122 -12.29 -7.07 17.47
C LYS A 122 -13.26 -7.64 16.43
N GLY A 123 -12.74 -8.48 15.55
CA GLY A 123 -13.48 -9.09 14.45
C GLY A 123 -13.00 -8.67 13.07
N VAL A 124 -12.07 -7.70 12.99
CA VAL A 124 -11.18 -7.54 11.84
C VAL A 124 -10.16 -8.68 11.87
N LEU A 125 -10.15 -9.48 10.80
CA LEU A 125 -9.36 -10.70 10.68
C LEU A 125 -8.00 -10.42 10.05
N HIS A 126 -7.96 -9.50 9.09
CA HIS A 126 -6.75 -9.12 8.38
C HIS A 126 -6.89 -7.69 7.85
N LEU A 127 -5.80 -6.93 7.85
CA LEU A 127 -5.71 -5.62 7.21
C LEU A 127 -4.38 -5.52 6.48
N ASN A 128 -4.41 -4.92 5.29
CA ASN A 128 -3.25 -4.52 4.53
C ASN A 128 -3.36 -3.03 4.18
N LEU A 129 -2.24 -2.32 4.25
CA LEU A 129 -2.12 -0.92 3.88
C LEU A 129 -1.10 -0.80 2.76
N ALA A 130 -1.56 -0.40 1.58
CA ALA A 130 -0.70 -0.03 0.47
C ALA A 130 -0.77 1.50 0.29
N LEU A 131 0.34 2.18 0.51
CA LEU A 131 0.47 3.60 0.23
C LEU A 131 1.14 3.80 -1.14
N THR A 132 1.12 5.03 -1.65
CA THR A 132 1.88 5.51 -2.81
C THR A 132 2.12 7.00 -2.69
N THR A 133 3.18 7.49 -3.33
CA THR A 133 3.49 8.93 -3.40
C THR A 133 2.59 9.62 -4.42
N LEU A 134 2.37 10.92 -4.25
CA LEU A 134 1.74 11.76 -5.28
C LEU A 134 2.68 12.04 -6.47
N GLY A 135 3.94 11.59 -6.39
CA GLY A 135 4.93 11.73 -7.46
C GLY A 135 5.47 13.15 -7.64
N LYS A 136 5.16 14.07 -6.71
CA LYS A 136 5.65 15.46 -6.76
C LYS A 136 7.18 15.57 -6.62
N SER A 137 7.76 14.64 -5.85
CA SER A 137 9.19 14.54 -5.53
C SER A 137 9.92 13.49 -6.39
N LEU A 138 9.19 12.69 -7.16
CA LEU A 138 9.80 11.66 -8.01
C LEU A 138 10.41 12.34 -9.24
N PRO A 139 11.74 12.18 -9.48
CA PRO A 139 12.30 12.57 -10.75
C PRO A 139 11.66 11.73 -11.86
N SER A 140 11.34 12.41 -12.97
CA SER A 140 10.97 11.80 -14.23
C SER A 140 12.15 10.98 -14.78
#